data_AF-A0A8T5B7R8-F1
#
_entry.id   AF-A0A8T5B7R8-F1
#
_cell.length_a   1.000
_cell.length_b   1.000
_cell.length_c   1.000
_cell.angle_alpha   90.00
_cell.angle_beta   90.00
_cell.angle_gamma   90.00
#
_symmetry.space_group_name_H-M   'P 1'
#
loop_
_entity.id
_entity.type
_entity.pdbx_description
1 polymer ?
#
loop_
_entity_poly.entity_id
_entity_poly.type
_entity_poly.pdbx_seq_one_letter_code
_entity_poly.pdbx_strand_id
1 'polypeptide(L)'
;MNTEMLLQYPGPWLSWILPIIGALLMPLLNRLGHRVRDYAAVAFAFSSVICAASMLPYLFTGKYPGELTFTTWIDFPGHPLKVGLLVDPLSIIICNVVAFIAFLIVVYSVGYMHG
;
A
#
# COMPACT_ATOMS: atom_id res chain seq x y z
N MET A 1 -6.59 0.86 16.20
CA MET A 1 -5.50 1.58 15.52
C MET A 1 -4.93 2.63 16.46
N ASN A 2 -3.75 2.42 17.05
CA ASN A 2 -3.04 3.52 17.69
C ASN A 2 -2.59 4.45 16.56
N THR A 3 -3.14 5.67 16.53
CA THR A 3 -2.78 6.70 15.54
C THR A 3 -1.28 6.97 15.51
N GLU A 4 -0.60 6.77 16.65
CA GLU A 4 0.84 6.88 16.79
C GLU A 4 1.64 5.90 15.90
N MET A 5 1.17 4.66 15.71
CA MET A 5 1.87 3.70 14.84
C MET A 5 1.83 4.12 13.37
N LEU A 6 0.74 4.77 12.96
CA LEU A 6 0.57 5.25 11.59
C LEU A 6 1.46 6.47 11.33
N LEU A 7 1.59 7.35 12.32
CA LEU A 7 2.50 8.50 12.26
C LEU A 7 3.98 8.09 12.31
N GLN A 8 4.30 7.05 13.08
CA GLN A 8 5.67 6.55 13.20
C GLN A 8 6.13 5.74 11.98
N TYR A 9 5.25 4.92 11.41
CA TYR A 9 5.55 4.04 10.28
C TYR A 9 4.50 4.17 9.17
N PRO A 10 4.48 5.27 8.39
CA PRO A 10 3.45 5.50 7.39
C PRO A 10 3.56 4.55 6.17
N GLY A 11 4.78 4.20 5.75
CA GLY A 11 5.04 3.40 4.55
C GLY A 11 4.30 2.06 4.49
N PRO A 12 4.39 1.18 5.52
CA PRO A 12 3.70 -0.10 5.55
C PRO A 12 2.17 -0.02 5.40
N TRP A 13 1.56 1.04 5.91
CA TRP A 13 0.11 1.23 5.87
C TRP A 13 -0.35 1.88 4.56
N LEU A 14 0.29 2.98 4.18
CA LEU A 14 -0.12 3.77 3.02
C LEU A 14 0.14 3.05 1.69
N SER A 15 1.12 2.14 1.63
CA SER A 15 1.45 1.38 0.43
C SER A 15 0.26 0.60 -0.16
N TRP A 16 -0.66 0.13 0.68
CA TRP A 16 -1.86 -0.60 0.22
C TRP A 16 -3.16 0.18 0.44
N ILE A 17 -3.23 1.09 1.43
CA ILE A 17 -4.42 1.91 1.67
C ILE A 17 -4.66 2.91 0.53
N LEU A 18 -3.63 3.61 0.07
CA LEU A 18 -3.75 4.61 -0.98
C LEU A 18 -4.28 4.04 -2.32
N PRO A 19 -3.74 2.93 -2.86
CA PRO A 19 -4.27 2.36 -4.10
C PRO A 19 -5.72 1.86 -3.94
N ILE A 20 -6.13 1.37 -2.76
CA ILE A 20 -7.52 0.98 -2.49
C ILE A 20 -8.43 2.21 -2.48
N ILE A 21 -8.05 3.28 -1.78
CA ILE A 21 -8.81 4.54 -1.79
C ILE A 21 -8.93 5.05 -3.22
N GLY A 22 -7.83 5.02 -3.98
CA GLY A 22 -7.83 5.36 -5.40
C GLY A 22 -8.86 4.56 -6.17
N ALA A 23 -8.82 3.23 -6.07
CA ALA A 23 -9.76 2.34 -6.75
C ALA A 23 -11.22 2.64 -6.39
N LEU A 24 -11.53 2.90 -5.12
CA LEU A 24 -12.88 3.25 -4.67
C LEU A 24 -13.36 4.61 -5.20
N LEU A 25 -12.45 5.55 -5.43
CA LEU A 25 -12.77 6.86 -5.98
C LEU A 25 -12.93 6.86 -7.51
N MET A 26 -12.43 5.82 -8.21
CA MET A 26 -12.48 5.76 -9.69
C MET A 26 -13.87 5.98 -10.30
N PRO A 27 -14.99 5.43 -9.78
CA PRO A 27 -16.32 5.68 -10.32
C PRO A 27 -16.73 7.16 -10.23
N LEU A 28 -16.32 7.84 -9.15
CA LEU A 28 -16.58 9.27 -8.96
C LEU A 28 -15.72 10.10 -9.91
N LEU A 29 -14.44 9.79 -10.04
CA LEU A 29 -13.53 10.49 -10.96
C LEU A 29 -13.92 10.28 -12.43
N ASN A 30 -14.48 9.11 -12.77
CA ASN A 30 -14.97 8.85 -14.11
C ASN A 30 -16.10 9.82 -14.52
N ARG A 31 -16.89 10.33 -13.55
CA ARG A 31 -17.90 11.37 -13.83
C ARG A 31 -17.29 12.72 -14.23
N LEU A 32 -16.04 12.98 -13.84
CA LEU A 32 -15.30 14.20 -14.20
C LEU A 32 -14.57 14.08 -15.54
N GLY A 33 -14.51 12.87 -16.11
CA GLY A 33 -13.93 12.58 -17.42
C GLY A 33 -12.88 11.46 -17.37
N HIS A 34 -12.79 10.70 -18.45
CA HIS A 34 -11.93 9.53 -18.55
C HIS A 34 -10.44 9.87 -18.33
N ARG A 35 -9.95 10.98 -18.89
CA ARG A 35 -8.56 11.43 -18.68
C ARG A 35 -8.23 11.66 -17.21
N VAL A 36 -9.14 12.26 -16.44
CA VAL A 36 -8.94 12.53 -15.01
C VAL A 36 -8.85 11.22 -14.22
N ARG A 37 -9.76 10.27 -14.51
CA ARG A 37 -9.72 8.92 -13.94
C ARG A 37 -8.39 8.23 -14.22
N ASP A 38 -7.91 8.29 -15.46
CA ASP A 38 -6.70 7.55 -15.86
C ASP A 38 -5.43 8.14 -15.21
N TYR A 39 -5.28 9.47 -15.20
CA TYR A 39 -4.17 10.11 -14.49
C TYR A 39 -4.23 9.83 -12.98
N ALA A 40 -5.43 9.84 -12.39
CA ALA A 40 -5.58 9.52 -10.98
C ALA A 40 -5.22 8.06 -10.68
N ALA A 41 -5.60 7.10 -11.53
CA ALA A 41 -5.27 5.69 -11.35
C ALA A 41 -3.75 5.50 -11.31
N VAL A 42 -3.04 6.13 -12.25
CA VAL A 42 -1.57 6.12 -12.29
C VAL A 42 -0.98 6.80 -11.05
N ALA A 43 -1.53 7.94 -10.61
CA ALA A 43 -1.05 8.66 -9.43
C ALA A 43 -1.21 7.84 -8.13
N PHE A 44 -2.37 7.20 -7.93
CA PHE A 44 -2.60 6.32 -6.78
C PHE A 44 -1.70 5.09 -6.82
N ALA A 45 -1.49 4.47 -7.97
CA ALA A 45 -0.55 3.36 -8.11
C ALA A 45 0.90 3.81 -7.83
N PHE A 46 1.31 4.99 -8.31
CA PHE A 46 2.64 5.54 -8.04
C PHE A 46 2.85 5.88 -6.55
N SER A 47 1.80 6.34 -5.87
CA SER A 47 1.88 6.60 -4.42
C SER A 47 2.22 5.34 -3.61
N SER A 48 1.76 4.17 -4.06
CA SER A 48 2.14 2.86 -3.49
C SER A 48 3.64 2.60 -3.63
N VAL A 49 4.22 2.90 -4.81
CA VAL A 49 5.67 2.78 -5.05
C VAL A 49 6.47 3.69 -4.13
N ILE A 50 6.06 4.95 -3.98
CA ILE A 50 6.74 5.91 -3.07
C ILE A 50 6.69 5.39 -1.62
N CYS A 51 5.52 4.91 -1.18
CA CYS A 51 5.34 4.38 0.16
C CYS A 51 6.18 3.11 0.38
N ALA A 52 6.25 2.21 -0.60
CA ALA A 52 7.10 1.03 -0.55
C ALA A 52 8.60 1.40 -0.51
N ALA A 53 9.03 2.34 -1.36
CA ALA A 53 10.40 2.81 -1.44
C ALA A 53 10.85 3.50 -0.13
N SER A 54 9.94 4.17 0.57
CA SER A 54 10.23 4.78 1.87
C SER A 54 10.69 3.80 2.94
N MET A 55 10.43 2.49 2.74
CA MET A 55 10.88 1.42 3.65
C MET A 55 12.28 0.88 3.34
N LEU A 56 12.86 1.19 2.18
CA LEU A 56 14.21 0.72 1.80
C LEU A 56 15.32 1.12 2.78
N PRO A 57 15.31 2.31 3.43
CA PRO A 57 16.29 2.66 4.46
C PRO A 57 16.37 1.66 5.63
N TYR A 58 15.29 0.94 5.95
CA TYR A 58 15.31 -0.08 7.00
C TYR A 58 16.23 -1.27 6.64
N LEU A 59 16.38 -1.58 5.35
CA LEU A 59 17.27 -2.65 4.88
C LEU A 59 18.74 -2.33 5.15
N PHE A 60 19.13 -1.06 5.04
CA PHE A 60 20.52 -0.63 5.27
C PHE A 60 20.86 -0.41 6.74
N THR A 61 19.87 0.01 7.53
CA THR A 61 20.08 0.29 8.97
C THR A 61 19.97 -0.96 9.84
N GLY A 62 19.36 -2.04 9.34
CA GLY A 62 19.13 -3.26 10.13
C GLY A 62 18.09 -3.10 11.24
N LYS A 63 17.42 -1.94 11.32
CA LYS A 63 16.41 -1.63 12.34
C LYS A 63 15.03 -1.68 11.69
N TYR A 64 14.33 -2.78 11.92
CA TYR A 64 13.03 -3.04 11.32
C TYR A 64 11.91 -2.72 12.32
N PRO A 65 10.75 -2.20 11.87
CA PRO A 65 9.59 -1.98 12.74
C PRO A 65 9.04 -3.28 13.35
N GLY A 66 9.26 -4.43 12.71
CA GLY A 66 8.80 -5.73 13.21
C GLY A 66 7.28 -5.90 13.10
N GLU A 67 6.67 -6.50 14.13
CA GLU A 67 5.23 -6.74 14.17
C GLU A 67 4.43 -5.48 14.56
N LEU A 68 3.69 -4.93 13.60
CA LEU A 68 2.75 -3.83 13.82
C LEU A 68 1.35 -4.40 14.03
N THR A 69 0.99 -4.70 15.28
CA THR A 69 -0.34 -5.25 15.64
C THR A 69 -1.42 -4.17 15.55
N PHE A 70 -2.50 -4.44 14.82
CA PHE A 70 -3.65 -3.54 14.68
C PHE A 70 -4.74 -3.79 15.73
N THR A 71 -5.22 -5.02 15.80
CA THR A 71 -6.27 -5.47 16.76
C THR A 71 -6.27 -6.98 16.85
N THR A 72 -6.94 -7.54 17.87
CA THR A 72 -7.29 -8.95 17.85
C THR A 72 -8.40 -9.18 16.83
N TRP A 73 -8.16 -10.05 15.86
CA TRP A 73 -9.13 -10.41 14.83
C TRP A 73 -10.14 -11.44 15.34
N ILE A 74 -9.66 -12.50 15.99
CA ILE A 74 -10.50 -13.58 16.55
C ILE A 74 -9.98 -13.94 17.94
N ASP A 75 -10.84 -13.86 18.95
CA ASP A 75 -10.53 -14.29 20.30
C ASP A 75 -10.85 -15.79 20.47
N PHE A 76 -9.81 -16.63 20.51
CA PHE A 76 -9.95 -18.02 20.98
C PHE A 76 -9.67 -18.10 22.48
N PRO A 77 -10.28 -19.05 23.21
CA PRO A 77 -9.94 -19.30 24.61
C PRO A 77 -8.43 -19.58 24.76
N GLY A 78 -7.69 -18.62 25.35
CA GLY A 78 -6.25 -18.73 25.62
C GLY A 78 -5.31 -18.25 24.50
N HIS A 79 -5.78 -18.05 23.26
CA HIS A 79 -4.93 -17.66 22.13
C HIS A 79 -5.62 -16.64 21.20
N PRO A 80 -5.59 -15.34 21.54
CA PRO A 80 -6.12 -14.30 20.67
C PRO A 80 -5.33 -14.21 19.36
N LEU A 81 -6.01 -14.37 18.21
CA LEU A 81 -5.42 -14.21 16.89
C LEU A 81 -5.36 -12.73 16.53
N LYS A 82 -4.14 -12.18 16.47
CA LYS A 82 -3.89 -10.76 16.19
C LYS A 82 -3.75 -10.52 14.68
N VAL A 83 -4.36 -9.45 14.18
CA VAL A 83 -4.12 -8.96 12.82
C VAL A 83 -3.18 -7.75 12.87
N GLY A 84 -2.26 -7.70 11.92
CA GLY A 84 -1.24 -6.67 11.86
C GLY A 84 -0.40 -6.80 10.59
N LEU A 85 0.62 -5.94 10.49
CA LEU A 85 1.61 -5.99 9.43
C LEU A 85 2.94 -6.47 10.01
N LEU A 86 3.57 -7.44 9.36
CA LEU A 86 4.95 -7.82 9.66
C LEU A 86 5.87 -7.02 8.73
N VAL A 87 6.71 -6.17 9.31
CA VAL A 87 7.67 -5.36 8.56
C VAL A 87 9.07 -5.89 8.83
N ASP A 88 9.47 -6.85 8.01
CA ASP A 88 10.78 -7.49 8.01
C ASP A 88 11.50 -7.29 6.65
N PRO A 89 12.79 -7.65 6.52
CA PRO A 89 13.55 -7.44 5.28
C PRO A 89 12.88 -8.07 4.06
N LEU A 90 12.35 -9.28 4.23
CA LEU A 90 11.72 -10.04 3.15
C LEU A 90 10.45 -9.33 2.66
N SER A 91 9.59 -8.91 3.58
CA SER A 91 8.34 -8.21 3.28
C SER A 91 8.61 -6.86 2.61
N ILE A 92 9.64 -6.12 3.03
CA ILE A 92 10.02 -4.84 2.40
C ILE A 92 10.44 -5.07 0.94
N ILE A 93 11.26 -6.09 0.67
CA ILE A 93 11.70 -6.41 -0.69
C ILE A 93 10.51 -6.79 -1.57
N ILE A 94 9.66 -7.71 -1.11
CA ILE A 94 8.49 -8.16 -1.88
C ILE A 94 7.49 -7.02 -2.09
N CYS A 95 7.27 -6.17 -1.08
CA CYS A 95 6.39 -5.00 -1.20
C CYS A 95 6.87 -4.04 -2.31
N ASN A 96 8.18 -3.77 -2.40
CA ASN A 96 8.74 -2.92 -3.45
C ASN A 96 8.59 -3.54 -4.85
N VAL A 97 8.85 -4.85 -4.99
CA VAL A 97 8.67 -5.56 -6.25
C VAL A 97 7.20 -5.49 -6.72
N VAL A 98 6.26 -5.82 -5.83
CA VAL A 98 4.83 -5.81 -6.15
C VAL A 98 4.33 -4.41 -6.47
N ALA A 99 4.69 -3.41 -5.66
CA ALA A 99 4.26 -2.03 -5.89
C ALA A 99 4.74 -1.52 -7.26
N PHE A 100 6.00 -1.78 -7.62
CA PHE A 100 6.56 -1.33 -8.90
C PHE A 100 5.92 -2.04 -10.10
N ILE A 101 5.75 -3.37 -10.03
CA ILE A 101 5.11 -4.13 -11.11
C ILE A 101 3.64 -3.71 -11.25
N ALA A 102 2.91 -3.56 -10.14
CA ALA A 102 1.51 -3.11 -10.17
C ALA A 102 1.38 -1.73 -10.80
N PHE A 103 2.29 -0.80 -10.48
CA PHE A 103 2.34 0.51 -11.13
C PHE A 103 2.52 0.40 -12.65
N LEU A 104 3.45 -0.43 -13.12
CA LEU A 104 3.65 -0.64 -14.57
C LEU A 104 2.41 -1.25 -15.24
N ILE A 105 1.72 -2.19 -14.58
CA ILE A 105 0.46 -2.76 -15.08
C ILE A 105 -0.59 -1.67 -15.22
N VAL A 106 -0.75 -0.78 -14.23
CA VAL A 106 -1.71 0.32 -14.30
C VAL A 106 -1.36 1.30 -15.41
N VAL A 107 -0.09 1.70 -15.55
CA VAL A 107 0.37 2.57 -16.65
C VAL A 107 0.08 1.94 -18.01
N TYR A 108 0.40 0.65 -18.17
CA TYR A 108 0.12 -0.09 -19.40
C TYR A 108 -1.38 -0.16 -19.69
N SER A 109 -2.20 -0.41 -18.66
CA SER A 109 -3.65 -0.54 -18.80
C SER A 109 -4.32 0.73 -19.32
N VAL A 110 -3.77 1.91 -19.03
CA VAL A 110 -4.28 3.16 -19.58
C VAL A 110 -4.21 3.11 -21.10
N GLY A 111 -3.06 2.78 -21.69
CA GLY A 111 -2.94 2.69 -23.15
C GLY A 111 -3.76 1.55 -23.75
N TYR A 112 -3.77 0.39 -23.09
CA TYR A 112 -4.47 -0.81 -23.57
C TYR A 112 -5.99 -0.65 -23.60
N MET A 113 -6.59 -0.02 -22.59
CA MET A 113 -8.05 0.10 -22.43
C MET A 113 -8.68 1.24 -23.25
N HIS A 114 -7.87 2.02 -23.98
CA HIS A 114 -8.34 3.02 -24.94
C HIS A 114 -8.48 2.48 -26.37
N GLY A 115 -8.00 1.26 -26.64
CA GLY A 115 -8.24 0.54 -27.89
C GLY A 115 -9.58 -0.18 -27.89
#